data_AF-A0A397AYY0-F1
#
_entry.id   AF-A0A397AYY0-F1
#
_cell.length_a   1.000
_cell.length_b   1.000
_cell.length_c   1.000
_cell.angle_alpha   90.00
_cell.angle_beta   90.00
_cell.angle_gamma   90.00
#
_symmetry.space_group_name_H-M   'P 1'
#
loop_
_entity.id
_entity.type
_entity.pdbx_description
1 polymer ?
#
loop_
_entity_poly.entity_id
_entity_poly.type
_entity_poly.pdbx_seq_one_letter_code
_entity_poly.pdbx_strand_id
1 'polypeptide(L)'
;NHHVSPLAKHLIKRAIENPNQIGFDLFWAMKVETYNDQFKERYGLLLNTYVDVCSHKMKTILEIQDKLFAEKGEFETICQEIKALHHRGVTGDDLKQALRDKLTELNPKLPNSYQLPIDPRVEVGKILVHKCKVMSSAKLPLWLEFENAEEGGDPVVIIFKAGDDVRQDCLTLQLIRLMDEMWREADKDLAMEPYRCVSTGPMTGMLQVVLNAVTTKVIHTRAGTGKLLGKAMGSFNKNCFVDWIKENNPRDSAAKAAGDLFLRSCAGYCVATYVLGIGDRHSDNIMVTQQGRYFHIDFGHFLGYIKYQPVAGVAWKRETTPFVFTPAMAEVFHATSKVTGRHEMDRFGRTAGEAFNVVRGHMHLLVSLFLLMIPADMPELQRAQDINYVVASLYPKMTPPDAFSLFGELINKCLHDKWKSVDDVLHAWKHSK
;
A
#
# COMPACT_ATOMS: atom_id res chain seq x y z
N ASN A 1 -11.26 14.29 -28.93
CA ASN A 1 -12.63 13.75 -28.69
C ASN A 1 -13.00 12.56 -29.56
N HIS A 2 -12.07 11.92 -30.28
CA HIS A 2 -12.35 10.71 -31.06
C HIS A 2 -11.79 9.47 -30.36
N HIS A 3 -12.41 8.30 -30.58
CA HIS A 3 -11.92 7.02 -30.02
C HIS A 3 -10.49 6.73 -30.50
N VAL A 4 -10.24 6.89 -31.80
CA VAL A 4 -8.91 6.82 -32.39
C VAL A 4 -8.21 8.17 -32.21
N SER A 5 -7.04 8.15 -31.56
CA SER A 5 -6.24 9.35 -31.32
C SER A 5 -4.74 9.03 -31.37
N PRO A 6 -3.86 10.02 -31.59
CA PRO A 6 -2.41 9.81 -31.52
C PRO A 6 -1.96 9.18 -30.20
N LEU A 7 -2.55 9.61 -29.08
CA LEU A 7 -2.27 9.04 -27.76
C LEU A 7 -2.67 7.56 -27.67
N ALA A 8 -3.89 7.20 -28.09
CA ALA A 8 -4.33 5.81 -28.07
C ALA A 8 -3.44 4.91 -28.94
N LYS A 9 -3.08 5.37 -30.15
CA LYS A 9 -2.14 4.66 -31.03
C LYS A 9 -0.77 4.50 -30.40
N HIS A 10 -0.27 5.54 -29.73
CA HIS A 10 1.02 5.49 -29.04
C HIS A 10 1.01 4.47 -27.91
N LEU A 11 -0.01 4.50 -27.04
CA LEU A 11 -0.13 3.55 -25.92
C LEU A 11 -0.19 2.10 -26.40
N ILE A 12 -1.03 1.80 -27.40
CA ILE A 12 -1.12 0.45 -27.99
C ILE A 12 0.22 0.04 -28.60
N LYS A 13 0.88 0.91 -29.38
CA LYS A 13 2.19 0.63 -29.96
C LYS A 13 3.21 0.27 -28.88
N ARG A 14 3.29 1.07 -27.81
CA ARG A 14 4.22 0.85 -26.70
C ARG A 14 3.94 -0.45 -25.95
N ALA A 15 2.67 -0.80 -25.78
CA ALA A 15 2.23 -2.06 -25.18
C ALA A 15 2.62 -3.28 -26.02
N ILE A 16 2.55 -3.18 -27.35
CA ILE A 16 3.01 -4.26 -28.25
C ILE A 16 4.54 -4.40 -28.21
N GLU A 17 5.26 -3.29 -28.22
CA GLU A 17 6.73 -3.28 -28.20
C GLU A 17 7.30 -3.73 -26.84
N ASN A 18 6.55 -3.51 -25.75
CA ASN A 18 6.98 -3.80 -24.38
C ASN A 18 5.86 -4.55 -23.62
N PRO A 19 5.54 -5.80 -24.03
CA PRO A 19 4.39 -6.54 -23.52
C PRO A 19 4.41 -6.71 -22.00
N ASN A 20 5.57 -7.03 -21.42
CA ASN A 20 5.68 -7.32 -19.99
C ASN A 20 5.73 -6.05 -19.12
N GLN A 21 6.20 -4.92 -19.64
CA GLN A 21 6.35 -3.69 -18.85
C GLN A 21 5.17 -2.72 -19.04
N ILE A 22 4.49 -2.77 -20.18
CA ILE A 22 3.44 -1.82 -20.53
C ILE A 22 2.15 -2.55 -20.90
N GLY A 23 2.24 -3.70 -21.58
CA GLY A 23 1.08 -4.42 -22.09
C GLY A 23 0.10 -4.90 -21.02
N PHE A 24 0.58 -5.48 -19.94
CA PHE A 24 -0.26 -5.91 -18.81
C PHE A 24 -0.93 -4.72 -18.12
N ASP A 25 -0.16 -3.70 -17.76
CA ASP A 25 -0.67 -2.53 -17.06
C ASP A 25 -1.70 -1.80 -17.91
N LEU A 26 -1.46 -1.68 -19.23
CA LEU A 26 -2.41 -1.06 -20.16
C LEU A 26 -3.69 -1.89 -20.27
N PHE A 27 -3.60 -3.22 -20.35
CA PHE A 27 -4.78 -4.09 -20.38
C PHE A 27 -5.66 -3.85 -19.14
N TRP A 28 -5.09 -3.93 -17.94
CA TRP A 28 -5.84 -3.79 -16.70
C TRP A 28 -6.38 -2.37 -16.49
N ALA A 29 -5.59 -1.34 -16.81
CA ALA A 29 -6.05 0.05 -16.76
C ALA A 29 -7.23 0.29 -17.70
N MET A 30 -7.22 -0.25 -18.92
CA MET A 30 -8.36 -0.14 -19.84
C MET A 30 -9.54 -1.01 -19.39
N LYS A 31 -9.28 -2.24 -18.92
CA LYS A 31 -10.31 -3.20 -18.50
C LYS A 31 -11.19 -2.62 -17.39
N VAL A 32 -10.60 -2.00 -16.37
CA VAL A 32 -11.33 -1.36 -15.27
C VAL A 32 -12.29 -0.29 -15.80
N GLU A 33 -11.85 0.51 -16.78
CA GLU A 33 -12.65 1.57 -17.36
C GLU A 33 -13.72 1.07 -18.35
N THR A 34 -13.70 -0.22 -18.74
CA THR A 34 -14.79 -0.80 -19.55
C THR A 34 -16.10 -0.95 -18.78
N TYR A 35 -16.05 -0.91 -17.45
CA TYR A 35 -17.22 -0.95 -16.57
C TYR A 35 -17.80 0.44 -16.27
N ASN A 36 -17.12 1.51 -16.69
CA ASN A 36 -17.61 2.87 -16.56
C ASN A 36 -18.56 3.20 -17.73
N ASP A 37 -19.84 3.44 -17.45
CA ASP A 37 -20.85 3.70 -18.49
C ASP A 37 -20.51 4.85 -19.44
N GLN A 38 -19.79 5.87 -18.96
CA GLN A 38 -19.39 7.01 -19.77
C GLN A 38 -18.29 6.66 -20.77
N PHE A 39 -17.40 5.72 -20.43
CA PHE A 39 -16.21 5.42 -21.22
C PHE A 39 -16.17 3.99 -21.79
N LYS A 40 -17.16 3.15 -21.46
CA LYS A 40 -17.21 1.73 -21.82
C LYS A 40 -17.00 1.45 -23.30
N GLU A 41 -17.63 2.24 -24.18
CA GLU A 41 -17.52 2.04 -25.63
C GLU A 41 -16.09 2.31 -26.12
N ARG A 42 -15.48 3.38 -25.60
CA ARG A 42 -14.11 3.77 -25.97
C ARG A 42 -13.10 2.74 -25.49
N TYR A 43 -13.13 2.40 -24.21
CA TYR A 43 -12.17 1.45 -23.65
C TYR A 43 -12.43 0.02 -24.14
N GLY A 44 -13.68 -0.37 -24.36
CA GLY A 44 -14.01 -1.65 -24.99
C GLY A 44 -13.42 -1.77 -26.40
N LEU A 45 -13.54 -0.73 -27.24
CA LEU A 45 -12.92 -0.71 -28.56
C LEU A 45 -11.39 -0.81 -28.49
N LEU A 46 -10.74 -0.03 -27.62
CA LEU A 46 -9.28 -0.02 -27.48
C LEU A 46 -8.75 -1.34 -26.88
N LEU A 47 -9.47 -1.93 -25.93
CA LEU A 47 -9.15 -3.22 -25.32
C LEU A 47 -9.21 -4.34 -26.36
N ASN A 48 -10.30 -4.42 -27.12
CA ASN A 48 -10.43 -5.41 -28.21
C ASN A 48 -9.32 -5.22 -29.25
N THR A 49 -9.05 -3.98 -29.65
CA THR A 49 -7.96 -3.67 -30.59
C THR A 49 -6.62 -4.18 -30.06
N TYR A 50 -6.30 -3.93 -28.79
CA TYR A 50 -5.05 -4.39 -28.18
C TYR A 50 -4.97 -5.93 -28.14
N VAL A 51 -6.05 -6.60 -27.73
CA VAL A 51 -6.12 -8.07 -27.67
C VAL A 51 -5.99 -8.70 -29.06
N ASP A 52 -6.47 -8.05 -30.11
CA ASP A 52 -6.37 -8.54 -31.49
C ASP A 52 -4.96 -8.43 -32.08
N VAL A 53 -4.17 -7.45 -31.62
CA VAL A 53 -2.83 -7.16 -32.18
C VAL A 53 -1.68 -7.59 -31.27
N CYS A 54 -1.94 -7.92 -30.00
CA CYS A 54 -0.90 -8.42 -29.11
C CYS A 54 -0.46 -9.84 -29.51
N SER A 55 0.71 -10.26 -29.02
CA SER A 55 1.20 -11.62 -29.32
C SER A 55 0.22 -12.69 -28.83
N HIS A 56 0.15 -13.83 -29.53
CA HIS A 56 -0.67 -14.97 -29.10
C HIS A 56 -0.40 -15.37 -27.65
N LYS A 57 0.88 -15.37 -27.22
CA LYS A 57 1.26 -15.66 -25.84
C LYS A 57 0.59 -14.69 -24.86
N MET A 58 0.71 -13.39 -25.11
CA MET A 58 0.07 -12.34 -24.30
C MET A 58 -1.45 -12.52 -24.26
N LYS A 59 -2.09 -12.73 -25.40
CA LYS A 59 -3.54 -12.95 -25.49
C LYS A 59 -4.00 -14.11 -24.60
N THR A 60 -3.35 -15.26 -24.68
CA THR A 60 -3.68 -16.43 -23.84
C THR A 60 -3.53 -16.13 -22.35
N ILE A 61 -2.48 -15.40 -21.96
CA ILE A 61 -2.29 -14.99 -20.56
C ILE A 61 -3.44 -14.09 -20.11
N LEU A 62 -3.75 -13.05 -20.87
CA LEU A 62 -4.80 -12.09 -20.54
C LEU A 62 -6.18 -12.76 -20.47
N GLU A 63 -6.49 -13.71 -21.34
CA GLU A 63 -7.74 -14.50 -21.29
C GLU A 63 -7.87 -15.31 -20.00
N ILE A 64 -6.78 -15.94 -19.54
CA ILE A 64 -6.75 -16.66 -18.27
C ILE A 64 -6.93 -15.68 -17.11
N GLN A 65 -6.19 -14.57 -17.11
CA GLN A 65 -6.29 -13.61 -16.02
C GLN A 65 -7.67 -12.93 -15.95
N ASP A 66 -8.27 -12.60 -17.10
CA ASP A 66 -9.61 -12.01 -17.18
C ASP A 66 -10.65 -12.95 -16.57
N LYS A 67 -10.63 -14.24 -16.96
CA LYS A 67 -11.54 -15.26 -16.41
C LYS A 67 -11.40 -15.41 -14.89
N LEU A 68 -10.18 -15.34 -14.37
CA LEU A 68 -9.92 -15.57 -12.95
C LEU A 68 -10.21 -14.34 -12.09
N PHE A 69 -9.82 -13.15 -12.55
CA PHE A 69 -9.63 -12.00 -11.67
C PHE A 69 -10.39 -10.73 -12.05
N ALA A 70 -10.94 -10.64 -13.26
CA ALA A 70 -11.78 -9.50 -13.63
C ALA A 70 -13.10 -9.49 -12.83
N GLU A 71 -13.89 -8.42 -13.01
CA GLU A 71 -15.24 -8.38 -12.43
C GLU A 71 -16.06 -9.59 -12.93
N LYS A 72 -16.70 -10.29 -11.99
CA LYS A 72 -17.44 -11.56 -12.16
C LYS A 72 -16.55 -12.77 -12.48
N GLY A 73 -15.24 -12.65 -12.30
CA GLY A 73 -14.30 -13.76 -12.38
C GLY A 73 -14.45 -14.77 -11.24
N GLU A 74 -13.74 -15.90 -11.35
CA GLU A 74 -13.77 -16.99 -10.37
C GLU A 74 -13.45 -16.52 -8.94
N PHE A 75 -12.43 -15.67 -8.76
CA PHE A 75 -12.02 -15.21 -7.43
C PHE A 75 -13.01 -14.20 -6.82
N GLU A 76 -13.65 -13.36 -7.63
CA GLU A 76 -14.74 -12.51 -7.11
C GLU A 76 -15.94 -13.35 -6.69
N THR A 77 -16.29 -14.36 -7.47
CA THR A 77 -17.39 -15.29 -7.16
C THR A 77 -17.13 -15.99 -5.82
N ILE A 78 -15.91 -16.53 -5.61
CA ILE A 78 -15.50 -17.10 -4.34
C ILE A 78 -15.62 -16.08 -3.19
N CYS A 79 -15.14 -14.84 -3.38
CA CYS A 79 -15.29 -13.78 -2.39
C CYS A 79 -16.75 -13.53 -2.00
N GLN A 80 -17.65 -13.47 -2.98
CA GLN A 80 -19.09 -13.23 -2.75
C GLN A 80 -19.73 -14.39 -1.97
N GLU A 81 -19.38 -15.64 -2.29
CA GLU A 81 -19.85 -16.82 -1.56
C GLU A 81 -19.36 -16.83 -0.10
N ILE A 82 -18.08 -16.50 0.12
CA ILE A 82 -17.50 -16.39 1.46
C ILE A 82 -18.18 -15.29 2.27
N LYS A 83 -18.44 -14.12 1.66
CA LYS A 83 -19.20 -13.04 2.31
C LYS A 83 -20.62 -13.47 2.67
N ALA A 84 -21.30 -14.19 1.77
CA ALA A 84 -22.64 -14.71 2.03
C ALA A 84 -22.65 -15.72 3.20
N LEU A 85 -21.63 -16.59 3.29
CA LEU A 85 -21.45 -17.49 4.43
C LEU A 85 -21.22 -16.72 5.74
N HIS A 86 -20.37 -15.70 5.71
CA HIS A 86 -20.12 -14.85 6.87
C HIS A 86 -21.39 -14.11 7.34
N HIS A 87 -22.20 -13.58 6.40
CA HIS A 87 -23.49 -12.96 6.73
C HIS A 87 -24.50 -13.95 7.33
N ARG A 88 -24.36 -15.25 7.04
CA ARG A 88 -25.14 -16.33 7.67
C ARG A 88 -24.59 -16.79 9.04
N GLY A 89 -23.52 -16.16 9.52
CA GLY A 89 -22.92 -16.45 10.83
C GLY A 89 -21.75 -17.42 10.82
N VAL A 90 -21.29 -17.87 9.65
CA VAL A 90 -20.09 -18.73 9.54
C VAL A 90 -18.83 -17.89 9.76
N THR A 91 -18.02 -18.23 10.75
CA THR A 91 -16.84 -17.43 11.13
C THR A 91 -15.63 -18.33 11.41
N GLY A 92 -14.46 -17.71 11.64
CA GLY A 92 -13.27 -18.41 12.10
C GLY A 92 -12.81 -19.53 11.17
N ASP A 93 -12.62 -20.73 11.73
CA ASP A 93 -12.07 -21.88 11.01
C ASP A 93 -13.04 -22.48 10.01
N ASP A 94 -14.35 -22.43 10.24
CA ASP A 94 -15.35 -22.92 9.28
C ASP A 94 -15.35 -22.07 8.01
N LEU A 95 -15.23 -20.75 8.14
CA LEU A 95 -15.14 -19.83 7.00
C LEU A 95 -13.82 -20.06 6.22
N LYS A 96 -12.74 -20.32 6.95
CA LYS A 96 -11.44 -20.69 6.37
C LYS A 96 -11.51 -22.02 5.62
N GLN A 97 -12.22 -23.00 6.15
CA GLN A 97 -12.41 -24.29 5.50
C GLN A 97 -13.26 -24.15 4.24
N ALA A 98 -14.35 -23.38 4.28
CA ALA A 98 -15.17 -23.11 3.10
C ALA A 98 -14.37 -22.47 1.95
N LEU A 99 -13.48 -21.51 2.25
CA LEU A 99 -12.55 -20.97 1.25
C LEU A 99 -11.67 -22.08 0.66
N ARG A 100 -11.09 -22.93 1.52
CA ARG A 100 -10.18 -24.00 1.09
C ARG A 100 -10.86 -25.03 0.22
N ASP A 101 -12.12 -25.38 0.51
CA ASP A 101 -12.90 -26.30 -0.30
C ASP A 101 -13.09 -25.74 -1.72
N LYS A 102 -13.47 -24.45 -1.82
CA LYS A 102 -13.63 -23.74 -3.10
C LYS A 102 -12.33 -23.66 -3.90
N LEU A 103 -11.21 -23.37 -3.24
CA LEU A 103 -9.89 -23.34 -3.90
C LEU A 103 -9.43 -24.74 -4.33
N THR A 104 -9.80 -25.79 -3.58
CA THR A 104 -9.53 -27.18 -3.94
C THR A 104 -10.29 -27.59 -5.20
N GLU A 105 -11.55 -27.15 -5.34
CA GLU A 105 -12.35 -27.36 -6.55
C GLU A 105 -11.84 -26.55 -7.76
N LEU A 106 -11.23 -25.39 -7.53
CA LEU A 106 -10.67 -24.54 -8.58
C LEU A 106 -9.34 -25.07 -9.13
N ASN A 107 -8.44 -25.55 -8.27
CA ASN A 107 -7.08 -25.95 -8.63
C ASN A 107 -6.98 -26.87 -9.88
N PRO A 108 -7.79 -27.94 -10.02
CA PRO A 108 -7.74 -28.82 -11.20
C PRO A 108 -8.18 -28.16 -12.51
N LYS A 109 -8.87 -27.01 -12.46
CA LYS A 109 -9.33 -26.24 -13.62
C LYS A 109 -8.29 -25.23 -14.09
N LEU A 110 -7.23 -25.00 -13.31
CA LEU A 110 -6.19 -24.04 -13.62
C LEU A 110 -5.13 -24.65 -14.55
N PRO A 111 -4.46 -23.83 -15.38
CA PRO A 111 -3.27 -24.26 -16.12
C PRO A 111 -2.14 -24.71 -15.18
N ASN A 112 -1.19 -25.49 -15.71
CA ASN A 112 0.00 -25.93 -14.97
C ASN A 112 0.83 -24.76 -14.44
N SER A 113 1.00 -23.71 -15.26
CA SER A 113 1.54 -22.42 -14.84
C SER A 113 0.78 -21.28 -15.52
N TYR A 114 0.70 -20.13 -14.86
CA TYR A 114 0.08 -18.93 -15.38
C TYR A 114 0.63 -17.70 -14.66
N GLN A 115 0.39 -16.50 -15.21
CA GLN A 115 0.88 -15.25 -14.62
C GLN A 115 -0.25 -14.55 -13.88
N LEU A 116 0.07 -13.90 -12.76
CA LEU A 116 -0.87 -13.05 -12.03
C LEU A 116 -0.90 -11.64 -12.62
N PRO A 117 -2.03 -10.91 -12.53
CA PRO A 117 -2.13 -9.49 -12.92
C PRO A 117 -1.08 -8.57 -12.28
N ILE A 118 -0.54 -8.96 -11.12
CA ILE A 118 0.25 -8.09 -10.26
C ILE A 118 1.74 -8.03 -10.61
N ASP A 119 2.31 -9.07 -11.22
CA ASP A 119 3.71 -9.09 -11.65
C ASP A 119 3.89 -10.01 -12.87
N PRO A 120 4.06 -9.46 -14.08
CA PRO A 120 4.15 -10.24 -15.31
C PRO A 120 5.51 -10.94 -15.48
N ARG A 121 6.42 -10.82 -14.51
CA ARG A 121 7.73 -11.49 -14.53
C ARG A 121 7.71 -12.81 -13.78
N VAL A 122 6.65 -13.09 -13.02
CA VAL A 122 6.54 -14.27 -12.17
C VAL A 122 5.41 -15.15 -12.69
N GLU A 123 5.72 -16.42 -12.94
CA GLU A 123 4.72 -17.46 -13.19
C GLU A 123 4.43 -18.21 -11.89
N VAL A 124 3.16 -18.51 -11.67
CA VAL A 124 2.69 -19.28 -10.54
C VAL A 124 2.17 -20.65 -10.99
N GLY A 125 2.32 -21.64 -10.13
CA GLY A 125 1.75 -22.98 -10.28
C GLY A 125 0.42 -23.10 -9.55
N LYS A 126 0.26 -24.19 -8.78
CA LYS A 126 -0.99 -24.46 -8.06
C LYS A 126 -1.18 -23.50 -6.89
N ILE A 127 -2.43 -23.35 -6.48
CA ILE A 127 -2.78 -22.65 -5.24
C ILE A 127 -2.40 -23.56 -4.06
N LEU A 128 -1.61 -23.04 -3.14
CA LEU A 128 -1.25 -23.70 -1.87
C LEU A 128 -2.41 -23.54 -0.88
N VAL A 129 -3.49 -24.29 -1.13
CA VAL A 129 -4.79 -24.18 -0.42
C VAL A 129 -4.64 -24.18 1.10
N HIS A 130 -3.79 -25.05 1.65
CA HIS A 130 -3.58 -25.18 3.10
C HIS A 130 -2.99 -23.92 3.76
N LYS A 131 -2.42 -22.98 2.98
CA LYS A 131 -1.88 -21.70 3.46
C LYS A 131 -2.82 -20.51 3.19
N CYS A 132 -3.85 -20.71 2.38
CA CYS A 132 -4.85 -19.67 2.09
C CYS A 132 -5.77 -19.44 3.30
N LYS A 133 -6.21 -18.19 3.49
CA LYS A 133 -7.10 -17.78 4.58
C LYS A 133 -7.93 -16.54 4.21
N VAL A 134 -9.08 -16.38 4.87
CA VAL A 134 -9.84 -15.13 4.87
C VAL A 134 -9.24 -14.21 5.93
N MET A 135 -8.93 -12.96 5.58
CA MET A 135 -8.39 -12.01 6.54
C MET A 135 -9.50 -11.43 7.42
N SER A 136 -9.18 -11.18 8.70
CA SER A 136 -10.08 -10.57 9.68
C SER A 136 -10.21 -9.06 9.47
N SER A 137 -10.86 -8.67 8.38
CA SER A 137 -11.21 -7.27 8.04
C SER A 137 -12.67 -7.19 7.61
N ALA A 138 -13.27 -5.99 7.68
CA ALA A 138 -14.68 -5.75 7.36
C ALA A 138 -15.09 -6.24 5.96
N LYS A 139 -14.13 -6.26 5.03
CA LYS A 139 -14.35 -6.61 3.61
C LYS A 139 -13.98 -8.04 3.28
N LEU A 140 -13.48 -8.80 4.26
CA LEU A 140 -13.08 -10.21 4.14
C LEU A 140 -12.16 -10.51 2.95
N PRO A 141 -11.02 -9.79 2.78
CA PRO A 141 -10.14 -10.05 1.65
C PRO A 141 -9.47 -11.42 1.78
N LEU A 142 -9.13 -12.02 0.64
CA LEU A 142 -8.52 -13.34 0.58
C LEU A 142 -7.00 -13.23 0.61
N TRP A 143 -6.37 -13.93 1.53
CA TRP A 143 -4.94 -14.19 1.51
C TRP A 143 -4.71 -15.47 0.71
N LEU A 144 -4.03 -15.33 -0.43
CA LEU A 144 -3.79 -16.40 -1.38
C LEU A 144 -2.29 -16.63 -1.53
N GLU A 145 -1.89 -17.89 -1.54
CA GLU A 145 -0.51 -18.31 -1.72
C GLU A 145 -0.44 -19.34 -2.84
N PHE A 146 0.51 -19.15 -3.74
CA PHE A 146 0.70 -19.97 -4.93
C PHE A 146 2.11 -20.54 -4.95
N GLU A 147 2.25 -21.73 -5.54
CA GLU A 147 3.57 -22.27 -5.90
C GLU A 147 4.26 -21.32 -6.87
N ASN A 148 5.56 -21.15 -6.73
CA ASN A 148 6.37 -20.53 -7.76
C ASN A 148 6.57 -21.54 -8.89
N ALA A 149 6.33 -21.15 -10.14
CA ALA A 149 6.58 -22.03 -11.28
C ALA A 149 8.09 -22.20 -11.54
N GLU A 150 8.93 -21.29 -11.04
CA GLU A 150 10.38 -21.43 -11.07
C GLU A 150 10.86 -22.41 -9.98
N GLU A 151 11.67 -23.38 -10.39
CA GLU A 151 12.20 -24.40 -9.48
C GLU A 151 13.06 -23.76 -8.38
N GLY A 152 12.72 -24.05 -7.12
CA GLY A 152 13.40 -23.47 -5.95
C GLY A 152 12.97 -22.04 -5.61
N GLY A 153 12.02 -21.45 -6.36
CA GLY A 153 11.48 -20.14 -6.06
C GLY A 153 10.57 -20.12 -4.83
N ASP A 154 10.62 -19.03 -4.06
CA ASP A 154 9.72 -18.83 -2.92
C ASP A 154 8.26 -18.69 -3.38
N PRO A 155 7.29 -19.19 -2.58
CA PRO A 155 5.86 -19.04 -2.88
C PRO A 155 5.44 -17.58 -3.10
N VAL A 156 4.52 -17.39 -4.05
CA VAL A 156 3.97 -16.07 -4.37
C VAL A 156 2.75 -15.83 -3.51
N VAL A 157 2.75 -14.75 -2.73
CA VAL A 157 1.68 -14.40 -1.79
C VAL A 157 1.03 -13.08 -2.19
N ILE A 158 -0.29 -13.09 -2.32
CA ILE A 158 -1.09 -11.90 -2.68
C ILE A 158 -2.33 -11.80 -1.80
N ILE A 159 -2.84 -10.58 -1.68
CA ILE A 159 -4.15 -10.30 -1.12
C ILE A 159 -5.08 -9.96 -2.28
N PHE A 160 -6.17 -10.70 -2.43
CA PHE A 160 -7.24 -10.38 -3.35
C PHE A 160 -8.37 -9.68 -2.59
N LYS A 161 -8.69 -8.45 -2.99
CA LYS A 161 -9.80 -7.66 -2.44
C LYS A 161 -10.96 -7.69 -3.42
N ALA A 162 -12.15 -7.90 -2.89
CA ALA A 162 -13.41 -7.66 -3.58
C ALA A 162 -14.29 -6.80 -2.68
N GLY A 163 -14.98 -5.80 -3.23
CA GLY A 163 -15.81 -4.85 -2.49
C GLY A 163 -15.08 -3.59 -1.98
N ASP A 164 -13.86 -3.34 -2.46
CA ASP A 164 -13.08 -2.13 -2.22
C ASP A 164 -12.52 -1.59 -3.55
N ASP A 165 -12.59 -0.28 -3.75
CA ASP A 165 -11.97 0.39 -4.89
C ASP A 165 -10.48 0.60 -4.60
N VAL A 166 -9.61 -0.21 -5.24
CA VAL A 166 -8.16 -0.14 -5.04
C VAL A 166 -7.46 0.83 -5.98
N ARG A 167 -8.20 1.63 -6.79
CA ARG A 167 -7.60 2.61 -7.70
C ARG A 167 -6.86 3.71 -6.93
N GLN A 168 -7.36 4.08 -5.75
CA GLN A 168 -6.69 5.04 -4.86
C GLN A 168 -5.36 4.49 -4.33
N ASP A 169 -5.31 3.21 -3.96
CA ASP A 169 -4.06 2.52 -3.62
C ASP A 169 -3.08 2.51 -4.79
N CYS A 170 -3.55 2.17 -5.99
CA CYS A 170 -2.73 2.15 -7.20
C CYS A 170 -2.08 3.51 -7.48
N LEU A 171 -2.88 4.60 -7.46
CA LEU A 171 -2.38 5.95 -7.67
C LEU A 171 -1.38 6.35 -6.58
N THR A 172 -1.71 6.10 -5.31
CA THR A 172 -0.84 6.49 -4.19
C THR A 172 0.51 5.76 -4.26
N LEU A 173 0.50 4.45 -4.52
CA LEU A 173 1.71 3.65 -4.68
C LEU A 173 2.54 4.10 -5.89
N GLN A 174 1.90 4.47 -7.00
CA GLN A 174 2.59 5.03 -8.17
C GLN A 174 3.28 6.36 -7.83
N LEU A 175 2.63 7.25 -7.09
CA LEU A 175 3.23 8.50 -6.64
C LEU A 175 4.36 8.29 -5.65
N ILE A 176 4.26 7.30 -4.76
CA ILE A 176 5.36 6.91 -3.85
C ILE A 176 6.55 6.37 -4.64
N ARG A 177 6.35 5.56 -5.69
CA ARG A 177 7.44 5.12 -6.58
C ARG A 177 8.11 6.29 -7.26
N LEU A 178 7.32 7.24 -7.78
CA LEU A 178 7.85 8.44 -8.40
C LEU A 178 8.66 9.28 -7.40
N MET A 179 8.21 9.42 -6.15
CA MET A 179 8.99 10.09 -5.11
C MET A 179 10.31 9.34 -4.81
N ASP A 180 10.28 8.00 -4.76
CA ASP A 180 11.49 7.19 -4.59
C ASP A 180 12.48 7.39 -5.74
N GLU A 181 11.99 7.48 -6.98
CA GLU A 181 12.81 7.81 -8.16
C GLU A 181 13.43 9.22 -8.03
N MET A 182 12.65 10.25 -7.68
CA MET A 182 13.15 11.61 -7.46
C MET A 182 14.23 11.66 -6.37
N TRP A 183 14.05 10.90 -5.28
CA TRP A 183 15.05 10.84 -4.21
C TRP A 183 16.32 10.13 -4.66
N ARG A 184 16.22 9.02 -5.39
CA ARG A 184 17.38 8.31 -5.94
C ARG A 184 18.17 9.16 -6.94
N GLU A 185 17.49 9.92 -7.80
CA GLU A 185 18.11 10.88 -8.71
C GLU A 185 18.86 12.01 -7.97
N ALA A 186 18.45 12.31 -6.74
CA ALA A 186 19.12 13.24 -5.84
C ALA A 186 20.11 12.56 -4.87
N ASP A 187 20.57 11.33 -5.18
CA ASP A 187 21.48 10.51 -4.38
C ASP A 187 20.97 10.19 -2.96
N LYS A 188 19.65 10.03 -2.81
CA LYS A 188 18.99 9.69 -1.54
C LYS A 188 18.23 8.37 -1.66
N ASP A 189 18.83 7.28 -1.17
CA ASP A 189 18.13 6.01 -0.99
C ASP A 189 17.35 6.03 0.34
N LEU A 190 16.06 6.38 0.27
CA LEU A 190 15.16 6.35 1.43
C LEU A 190 14.60 4.95 1.71
N ALA A 191 15.04 3.91 1.00
CA ALA A 191 14.62 2.54 1.22
C ALA A 191 13.10 2.33 1.24
N MET A 192 12.39 2.97 0.31
CA MET A 192 10.94 2.86 0.17
C MET A 192 10.51 1.43 -0.22
N GLU A 193 9.30 1.03 0.20
CA GLU A 193 8.67 -0.24 -0.16
C GLU A 193 7.28 -0.04 -0.79
N PRO A 194 7.19 0.57 -2.00
CA PRO A 194 5.92 0.70 -2.71
C PRO A 194 5.52 -0.64 -3.33
N TYR A 195 4.88 -1.50 -2.52
CA TYR A 195 4.37 -2.80 -2.92
C TYR A 195 3.47 -2.71 -4.17
N ARG A 196 3.34 -3.81 -4.91
CA ARG A 196 2.49 -3.84 -6.11
C ARG A 196 1.01 -3.86 -5.74
N CYS A 197 0.23 -3.12 -6.50
CA CYS A 197 -1.22 -3.12 -6.43
C CYS A 197 -1.76 -2.95 -7.85
N VAL A 198 -2.78 -3.74 -8.19
CA VAL A 198 -3.46 -3.67 -9.49
C VAL A 198 -4.96 -3.76 -9.24
N SER A 199 -5.72 -2.83 -9.83
CA SER A 199 -7.18 -2.93 -9.92
C SER A 199 -7.52 -3.89 -11.05
N THR A 200 -8.34 -4.90 -10.75
CA THR A 200 -8.83 -5.88 -11.74
C THR A 200 -10.30 -5.66 -12.12
N GLY A 201 -10.95 -4.68 -11.48
CA GLY A 201 -12.29 -4.22 -11.75
C GLY A 201 -12.63 -3.02 -10.85
N PRO A 202 -13.84 -2.44 -10.97
CA PRO A 202 -14.21 -1.24 -10.23
C PRO A 202 -14.12 -1.37 -8.70
N MET A 203 -14.38 -2.58 -8.19
CA MET A 203 -14.39 -2.91 -6.77
C MET A 203 -13.53 -4.14 -6.46
N THR A 204 -12.63 -4.53 -7.36
CA THR A 204 -11.78 -5.71 -7.22
C THR A 204 -10.33 -5.39 -7.55
N GLY A 205 -9.41 -6.11 -6.91
CA GLY A 205 -8.00 -5.99 -7.22
C GLY A 205 -7.09 -6.83 -6.34
N MET A 206 -5.79 -6.70 -6.62
CA MET A 206 -4.74 -7.47 -5.99
C MET A 206 -3.69 -6.58 -5.36
N LEU A 207 -3.18 -7.02 -4.21
CA LEU A 207 -2.07 -6.38 -3.50
C LEU A 207 -0.98 -7.41 -3.23
N GLN A 208 0.27 -6.99 -3.39
CA GLN A 208 1.43 -7.79 -3.08
C GLN A 208 1.57 -7.88 -1.56
N VAL A 209 1.86 -9.07 -1.05
CA VAL A 209 2.28 -9.23 0.34
C VAL A 209 3.78 -8.99 0.44
N VAL A 210 4.18 -8.03 1.28
CA VAL A 210 5.57 -7.89 1.72
C VAL A 210 5.86 -8.96 2.77
N LEU A 211 6.70 -9.92 2.42
CA LEU A 211 7.07 -11.03 3.29
C LEU A 211 7.85 -10.55 4.51
N ASN A 212 7.83 -11.34 5.59
CA ASN A 212 8.55 -11.04 6.83
C ASN A 212 8.22 -9.66 7.43
N ALA A 213 7.01 -9.16 7.20
CA ALA A 213 6.52 -7.90 7.74
C ALA A 213 5.37 -8.14 8.71
N VAL A 214 5.29 -7.30 9.74
CA VAL A 214 4.19 -7.27 10.69
C VAL A 214 3.67 -5.85 10.85
N THR A 215 2.39 -5.70 11.17
CA THR A 215 1.82 -4.38 11.50
C THR A 215 2.42 -3.87 12.82
N THR A 216 2.52 -2.55 13.00
CA THR A 216 3.02 -1.98 14.26
C THR A 216 2.14 -2.34 15.44
N LYS A 217 0.84 -2.60 15.22
CA LYS A 217 -0.06 -3.16 16.24
C LYS A 217 0.43 -4.50 16.77
N VAL A 218 0.95 -5.39 15.92
CA VAL A 218 1.52 -6.67 16.37
C VAL A 218 2.74 -6.41 17.26
N ILE A 219 3.59 -5.45 16.90
CA ILE A 219 4.77 -5.04 17.70
C ILE A 219 4.33 -4.48 19.05
N HIS A 220 3.36 -3.56 19.08
CA HIS A 220 2.80 -3.01 20.31
C HIS A 220 2.16 -4.10 21.19
N THR A 221 1.35 -4.97 20.59
CA THR A 221 0.66 -6.06 21.31
C THR A 221 1.64 -7.02 21.96
N ARG A 222 2.79 -7.31 21.32
CA ARG A 222 3.86 -8.15 21.89
C ARG A 222 4.57 -7.46 23.06
N ALA A 223 4.75 -6.14 22.97
CA ALA A 223 5.42 -5.35 23.99
C ALA A 223 4.55 -5.05 25.23
N GLY A 224 3.23 -5.25 25.13
CA GLY A 224 2.29 -5.13 26.24
C GLY A 224 2.24 -6.39 27.11
N THR A 225 1.98 -6.23 28.41
CA THR A 225 1.98 -7.33 29.39
C THR A 225 0.58 -7.66 29.91
N GLY A 226 0.32 -8.93 30.26
CA GLY A 226 -0.95 -9.35 30.89
C GLY A 226 -2.14 -9.52 29.94
N LYS A 227 -3.35 -9.20 30.41
CA LYS A 227 -4.63 -9.35 29.68
C LYS A 227 -4.80 -8.27 28.60
N LEU A 228 -5.93 -8.31 27.87
CA LEU A 228 -6.29 -7.45 26.72
C LEU A 228 -5.90 -5.97 26.87
N LEU A 229 -6.19 -5.35 28.02
CA LEU A 229 -5.89 -3.94 28.27
C LEU A 229 -4.38 -3.66 28.32
N GLY A 230 -3.60 -4.55 28.94
CA GLY A 230 -2.14 -4.41 29.04
C GLY A 230 -1.43 -4.69 27.72
N LYS A 231 -1.99 -5.58 26.87
CA LYS A 231 -1.55 -5.74 25.48
C LYS A 231 -1.77 -4.47 24.64
N ALA A 232 -2.94 -3.83 24.79
CA ALA A 232 -3.24 -2.57 24.08
C ALA A 232 -2.34 -1.41 24.54
N MET A 233 -1.92 -1.39 25.82
CA MET A 233 -1.01 -0.37 26.36
C MET A 233 0.46 -0.51 25.88
N GLY A 234 0.79 -1.54 25.09
CA GLY A 234 2.14 -1.71 24.55
C GLY A 234 2.58 -0.61 23.58
N SER A 235 1.66 0.22 23.07
CA SER A 235 2.01 1.44 22.31
C SER A 235 2.74 2.50 23.15
N PHE A 236 2.59 2.45 24.49
CA PHE A 236 3.33 3.30 25.41
C PHE A 236 4.70 2.73 25.80
N ASN A 237 4.99 1.47 25.46
CA ASN A 237 6.32 0.92 25.65
C ASN A 237 7.29 1.53 24.63
N LYS A 238 8.15 2.44 25.11
CA LYS A 238 9.13 3.15 24.29
C LYS A 238 10.12 2.23 23.57
N ASN A 239 10.37 1.03 24.09
CA ASN A 239 11.35 0.10 23.53
C ASN A 239 10.73 -0.91 22.55
N CYS A 240 9.41 -0.90 22.31
CA CYS A 240 8.75 -1.95 21.53
C CYS A 240 9.37 -2.18 20.14
N PHE A 241 9.72 -1.12 19.41
CA PHE A 241 10.39 -1.23 18.11
C PHE A 241 11.86 -1.64 18.24
N VAL A 242 12.55 -1.20 19.29
CA VAL A 242 13.94 -1.58 19.58
C VAL A 242 14.04 -3.07 19.87
N ASP A 243 13.14 -3.59 20.70
CA ASP A 243 13.08 -4.99 21.09
C ASP A 243 12.77 -5.85 19.86
N TRP A 244 11.77 -5.46 19.04
CA TRP A 244 11.48 -6.12 17.76
C TRP A 244 12.70 -6.18 16.82
N ILE A 245 13.42 -5.06 16.65
CA ILE A 245 14.60 -5.01 15.79
C ILE A 245 15.70 -5.92 16.33
N LYS A 246 15.98 -5.90 17.64
CA LYS A 246 17.03 -6.72 18.26
C LYS A 246 16.72 -8.21 18.21
N GLU A 247 15.46 -8.60 18.46
CA GLU A 247 15.03 -10.00 18.40
C GLU A 247 15.23 -10.62 17.01
N ASN A 248 14.96 -9.84 15.95
CA ASN A 248 15.12 -10.30 14.57
C ASN A 248 16.54 -10.08 14.01
N ASN A 249 17.36 -9.26 14.68
CA ASN A 249 18.72 -8.90 14.23
C ASN A 249 19.70 -8.98 15.41
N PRO A 250 20.06 -10.20 15.88
CA PRO A 250 20.78 -10.38 17.15
C PRO A 250 22.25 -9.94 17.12
N ARG A 251 22.84 -9.74 15.94
CA ARG A 251 24.21 -9.23 15.79
C ARG A 251 24.20 -7.71 15.74
N ASP A 252 25.14 -7.06 16.43
CA ASP A 252 25.23 -5.58 16.44
C ASP A 252 25.31 -4.96 15.04
N SER A 253 26.02 -5.61 14.11
CA SER A 253 26.09 -5.16 12.71
C SER A 253 24.74 -5.25 12.00
N ALA A 254 23.95 -6.29 12.28
CA ALA A 254 22.61 -6.47 11.74
C ALA A 254 21.61 -5.50 12.38
N ALA A 255 21.65 -5.32 13.71
CA ALA A 255 20.82 -4.34 14.41
C ALA A 255 21.12 -2.90 13.94
N LYS A 256 22.40 -2.58 13.70
CA LYS A 256 22.81 -1.30 13.09
C LYS A 256 22.23 -1.12 11.68
N ALA A 257 22.31 -2.15 10.83
CA ALA A 257 21.75 -2.10 9.48
C ALA A 257 20.21 -1.95 9.52
N ALA A 258 19.54 -2.63 10.44
CA ALA A 258 18.10 -2.53 10.63
C ALA A 258 17.66 -1.16 11.15
N GLY A 259 18.40 -0.58 12.10
CA GLY A 259 18.17 0.79 12.58
C GLY A 259 18.37 1.85 11.49
N ASP A 260 19.39 1.68 10.63
CA ASP A 260 19.60 2.52 9.45
C ASP A 260 18.45 2.40 8.44
N LEU A 261 18.00 1.16 8.15
CA LEU A 261 16.89 0.90 7.25
C LEU A 261 15.60 1.51 7.77
N PHE A 262 15.34 1.40 9.08
CA PHE A 262 14.19 2.00 9.75
C PHE A 262 14.23 3.52 9.64
N LEU A 263 15.38 4.15 9.87
CA LEU A 263 15.55 5.61 9.77
C LEU A 263 15.24 6.13 8.37
N ARG A 264 15.84 5.52 7.34
CA ARG A 264 15.71 5.99 5.95
C ARG A 264 14.28 5.84 5.45
N SER A 265 13.69 4.67 5.66
CA SER A 265 12.31 4.38 5.26
C SER A 265 11.27 5.16 6.07
N CYS A 266 11.46 5.33 7.38
CA CYS A 266 10.60 6.19 8.19
C CYS A 266 10.64 7.65 7.69
N ALA A 267 11.83 8.18 7.35
CA ALA A 267 11.95 9.54 6.81
C ALA A 267 11.19 9.69 5.48
N GLY A 268 11.37 8.76 4.55
CA GLY A 268 10.67 8.78 3.25
C GLY A 268 9.15 8.69 3.40
N TYR A 269 8.63 7.77 4.24
CA TYR A 269 7.18 7.67 4.47
C TYR A 269 6.62 8.87 5.25
N CYS A 270 7.36 9.49 6.17
CA CYS A 270 6.92 10.74 6.83
C CYS A 270 6.72 11.85 5.79
N VAL A 271 7.66 12.02 4.86
CA VAL A 271 7.55 13.02 3.78
C VAL A 271 6.42 12.66 2.82
N ALA A 272 6.36 11.43 2.32
CA ALA A 272 5.34 11.01 1.36
C ALA A 272 3.92 11.15 1.91
N THR A 273 3.69 10.67 3.13
CA THR A 273 2.36 10.72 3.77
C THR A 273 1.92 12.14 4.08
N TYR A 274 2.86 13.01 4.48
CA TYR A 274 2.61 14.44 4.67
C TYR A 274 2.24 15.14 3.36
N VAL A 275 3.04 14.96 2.31
CA VAL A 275 2.82 15.65 1.03
C VAL A 275 1.51 15.20 0.38
N LEU A 276 1.27 13.89 0.35
CA LEU A 276 0.09 13.28 -0.26
C LEU A 276 -1.17 13.39 0.63
N GLY A 277 -1.01 13.77 1.90
CA GLY A 277 -2.11 13.90 2.84
C GLY A 277 -2.80 12.57 3.12
N ILE A 278 -2.01 11.51 3.30
CA ILE A 278 -2.50 10.16 3.51
C ILE A 278 -3.13 10.08 4.89
N GLY A 279 -4.44 9.84 4.92
CA GLY A 279 -5.22 9.72 6.14
C GLY A 279 -5.39 8.27 6.63
N ASP A 280 -6.20 8.12 7.67
CA ASP A 280 -6.44 6.88 8.43
C ASP A 280 -5.14 6.15 8.84
N ARG A 281 -4.11 6.90 9.29
CA ARG A 281 -2.83 6.32 9.71
C ARG A 281 -2.90 5.87 11.16
N HIS A 282 -3.14 4.58 11.37
CA HIS A 282 -3.12 3.89 12.66
C HIS A 282 -2.22 2.65 12.59
N SER A 283 -1.98 2.01 13.75
CA SER A 283 -1.04 0.89 13.90
C SER A 283 -1.36 -0.40 13.12
N ASP A 284 -2.54 -0.53 12.52
CA ASP A 284 -2.84 -1.62 11.57
C ASP A 284 -2.39 -1.29 10.14
N ASN A 285 -2.22 0.00 9.79
CA ASN A 285 -1.92 0.48 8.44
C ASN A 285 -0.43 0.84 8.23
N ILE A 286 0.40 0.47 9.21
CA ILE A 286 1.84 0.70 9.22
C ILE A 286 2.50 -0.62 9.53
N MET A 287 3.52 -0.98 8.76
CA MET A 287 4.21 -2.24 8.87
C MET A 287 5.72 -2.04 9.00
N VAL A 288 6.37 -3.03 9.62
CA VAL A 288 7.83 -3.09 9.75
C VAL A 288 8.28 -4.49 9.37
N THR A 289 9.28 -4.59 8.49
CA THR A 289 9.92 -5.87 8.16
C THR A 289 10.83 -6.33 9.29
N GLN A 290 11.16 -7.63 9.33
CA GLN A 290 12.15 -8.17 10.27
C GLN A 290 13.52 -7.50 10.13
N GLN A 291 13.88 -7.05 8.93
CA GLN A 291 15.12 -6.31 8.64
C GLN A 291 15.03 -4.83 9.03
N GLY A 292 13.90 -4.34 9.55
CA GLY A 292 13.73 -2.98 10.03
C GLY A 292 13.19 -1.99 9.00
N ARG A 293 12.74 -2.42 7.81
CA ARG A 293 12.13 -1.50 6.82
C ARG A 293 10.74 -1.10 7.28
N TYR A 294 10.50 0.21 7.39
CA TYR A 294 9.24 0.82 7.76
C TYR A 294 8.44 1.17 6.50
N PHE A 295 7.16 0.82 6.45
CA PHE A 295 6.31 1.18 5.31
C PHE A 295 4.83 1.27 5.69
N HIS A 296 4.07 2.01 4.87
CA HIS A 296 2.63 2.18 5.02
C HIS A 296 1.88 1.26 4.05
N ILE A 297 0.68 0.86 4.45
CA ILE A 297 -0.26 0.07 3.64
C ILE A 297 -1.66 0.69 3.68
N ASP A 298 -2.55 0.25 2.79
CA ASP A 298 -3.97 0.63 2.76
C ASP A 298 -4.18 2.13 2.55
N PHE A 299 -4.08 2.60 1.32
CA PHE A 299 -4.06 4.02 0.94
C PHE A 299 -5.40 4.55 0.44
N GLY A 300 -6.52 3.94 0.86
CA GLY A 300 -7.87 4.35 0.46
C GLY A 300 -8.29 5.77 0.88
N HIS A 301 -7.43 6.51 1.59
CA HIS A 301 -7.66 7.89 2.03
C HIS A 301 -6.43 8.79 1.81
N PHE A 302 -6.51 9.77 0.90
CA PHE A 302 -5.45 10.72 0.54
C PHE A 302 -5.97 12.15 0.27
N LEU A 303 -5.08 13.08 -0.09
CA LEU A 303 -5.34 14.53 -0.29
C LEU A 303 -5.91 15.26 0.94
N GLY A 304 -5.60 14.76 2.13
CA GLY A 304 -6.06 15.37 3.38
C GLY A 304 -7.55 15.15 3.63
N TYR A 305 -8.17 14.16 2.98
CA TYR A 305 -9.51 13.72 3.34
C TYR A 305 -9.50 13.10 4.73
N ILE A 306 -10.08 13.81 5.70
CA ILE A 306 -10.04 13.41 7.11
C ILE A 306 -11.37 12.76 7.51
N LYS A 307 -11.29 11.55 8.06
CA LYS A 307 -12.44 10.92 8.73
C LYS A 307 -12.75 11.63 10.04
N TYR A 308 -14.02 12.01 10.20
CA TYR A 308 -14.56 12.47 11.48
C TYR A 308 -15.16 11.29 12.24
N GLN A 309 -14.88 11.19 13.53
CA GLN A 309 -15.51 10.19 14.39
C GLN A 309 -16.55 10.88 15.28
N PRO A 310 -17.80 10.39 15.33
CA PRO A 310 -18.78 10.88 16.30
C PRO A 310 -18.35 10.42 17.69
N VAL A 311 -17.96 11.38 18.53
CA VAL A 311 -17.65 11.17 19.95
C VAL A 311 -18.64 12.00 20.74
N ALA A 312 -19.50 11.34 21.54
CA ALA A 312 -20.54 11.98 22.34
C ALA A 312 -21.44 12.97 21.55
N GLY A 313 -21.79 12.63 20.30
CA GLY A 313 -22.64 13.46 19.43
C GLY A 313 -21.91 14.59 18.69
N VAL A 314 -20.60 14.76 18.89
CA VAL A 314 -19.77 15.76 18.19
C VAL A 314 -18.87 15.08 17.16
N ALA A 315 -18.84 15.62 15.94
CA ALA A 315 -17.94 15.18 14.88
C ALA A 315 -16.51 15.62 15.21
N TRP A 316 -15.69 14.69 15.71
CA TRP A 316 -14.32 14.98 16.13
C TRP A 316 -13.32 14.59 15.02
N LYS A 317 -12.37 15.49 14.73
CA LYS A 317 -11.35 15.27 13.70
C LYS A 317 -10.37 14.20 14.20
N ARG A 318 -10.41 13.02 13.60
CA ARG A 318 -9.62 11.86 14.07
C ARG A 318 -8.10 12.06 13.91
N GLU A 319 -7.69 12.87 12.92
CA GLU A 319 -6.28 13.08 12.58
C GLU A 319 -5.82 14.51 12.81
N THR A 320 -5.04 14.70 13.87
CA THR A 320 -4.46 15.98 14.27
C THR A 320 -2.96 16.07 14.03
N THR A 321 -2.30 14.92 13.81
CA THR A 321 -0.86 14.80 13.57
C THR A 321 -0.53 14.94 12.07
N PRO A 322 0.53 15.68 11.70
CA PRO A 322 0.98 15.80 10.31
C PRO A 322 1.34 14.47 9.64
N PHE A 323 1.96 13.57 10.39
CA PHE A 323 2.33 12.21 9.98
C PHE A 323 2.60 11.37 11.24
N VAL A 324 2.75 10.05 11.09
CA VAL A 324 3.01 9.16 12.23
C VAL A 324 4.50 9.09 12.54
N PHE A 325 4.90 9.75 13.62
CA PHE A 325 6.22 9.60 14.21
C PHE A 325 6.12 9.68 15.73
N THR A 326 6.34 8.56 16.42
CA THR A 326 6.08 8.43 17.86
C THR A 326 7.36 8.38 18.69
N PRO A 327 7.32 8.64 20.00
CA PRO A 327 8.48 8.49 20.88
C PRO A 327 9.11 7.09 20.84
N ALA A 328 8.30 6.03 20.63
CA ALA A 328 8.81 4.67 20.52
C ALA A 328 9.60 4.45 19.22
N MET A 329 9.25 5.14 18.13
CA MET A 329 10.03 5.14 16.89
C MET A 329 11.36 5.88 17.08
N ALA A 330 11.36 7.01 17.77
CA ALA A 330 12.59 7.76 18.07
C ALA A 330 13.58 6.98 18.93
N GLU A 331 13.11 6.07 19.80
CA GLU A 331 14.00 5.23 20.60
C GLU A 331 14.83 4.26 19.74
N VAL A 332 14.34 3.88 18.54
CA VAL A 332 15.16 3.14 17.55
C VAL A 332 16.40 3.93 17.15
N PHE A 333 16.25 5.25 16.96
CA PHE A 333 17.36 6.12 16.60
C PHE A 333 18.32 6.31 17.77
N HIS A 334 17.81 6.46 19.00
CA HIS A 334 18.66 6.52 20.20
C HIS A 334 19.45 5.22 20.42
N ALA A 335 18.79 4.07 20.27
CA ALA A 335 19.45 2.77 20.37
C ALA A 335 20.53 2.58 19.30
N THR A 336 20.23 2.98 18.05
CA THR A 336 21.20 2.93 16.95
C THR A 336 22.35 3.92 17.16
N SER A 337 22.09 5.09 17.74
CA SER A 337 23.12 6.08 18.09
C SER A 337 24.15 5.51 19.07
N LYS A 338 23.69 4.74 20.07
CA LYS A 338 24.58 4.07 21.05
C LYS A 338 25.52 3.06 20.39
N VAL A 339 25.07 2.36 19.34
CA VAL A 339 25.88 1.36 18.61
C VAL A 339 26.81 2.02 17.59
N THR A 340 26.37 3.11 16.95
CA THR A 340 27.11 3.75 15.85
C THR A 340 28.04 4.87 16.29
N GLY A 341 27.80 5.46 17.46
CA GLY A 341 28.45 6.70 17.91
C GLY A 341 28.00 7.95 17.13
N ARG A 342 26.93 7.86 16.33
CA ARG A 342 26.40 8.96 15.52
C ARG A 342 25.09 9.49 16.10
N HIS A 343 24.79 10.76 15.86
CA HIS A 343 23.51 11.36 16.20
C HIS A 343 22.44 10.98 15.15
N GLU A 344 21.84 9.80 15.29
CA GLU A 344 20.89 9.30 14.29
C GLU A 344 19.57 10.10 14.28
N MET A 345 19.18 10.74 15.38
CA MET A 345 18.02 11.66 15.39
C MET A 345 18.26 12.89 14.52
N ASP A 346 19.44 13.50 14.58
CA ASP A 346 19.81 14.64 13.73
C ASP A 346 19.94 14.22 12.26
N ARG A 347 20.41 12.99 12.03
CA ARG A 347 20.42 12.41 10.68
C ARG A 347 19.01 12.20 10.15
N PHE A 348 18.08 11.72 10.96
CA PHE A 348 16.68 11.58 10.57
C PHE A 348 16.07 12.92 10.15
N GLY A 349 16.24 13.96 10.97
CA GLY A 349 15.77 15.32 10.65
C GLY A 349 16.37 15.86 9.35
N ARG A 350 17.68 15.68 9.15
CA ARG A 350 18.35 16.05 7.89
C ARG A 350 17.80 15.30 6.68
N THR A 351 17.76 13.97 6.76
CA THR A 351 17.24 13.12 5.68
C THR A 351 15.82 13.52 5.29
N ALA A 352 14.95 13.76 6.27
CA ALA A 352 13.55 14.11 6.01
C ALA A 352 13.40 15.53 5.43
N GLY A 353 14.12 16.53 5.96
CA GLY A 353 14.09 17.90 5.43
C GLY A 353 14.67 18.00 4.01
N GLU A 354 15.73 17.26 3.71
CA GLU A 354 16.29 17.15 2.37
C GLU A 354 15.33 16.44 1.41
N ALA A 355 14.75 15.30 1.82
CA ALA A 355 13.76 14.56 1.04
C ALA A 355 12.53 15.41 0.72
N PHE A 356 12.05 16.20 1.68
CA PHE A 356 10.94 17.13 1.47
C PHE A 356 11.28 18.17 0.39
N ASN A 357 12.47 18.77 0.44
CA ASN A 357 12.91 19.73 -0.58
C ASN A 357 13.03 19.13 -1.97
N VAL A 358 13.47 17.87 -2.10
CA VAL A 358 13.49 17.16 -3.40
C VAL A 358 12.08 17.07 -3.99
N VAL A 359 11.09 16.64 -3.19
CA VAL A 359 9.69 16.54 -3.65
C VAL A 359 9.12 17.92 -4.01
N ARG A 360 9.41 18.96 -3.21
CA ARG A 360 9.01 20.35 -3.50
C ARG A 360 9.51 20.86 -4.84
N GLY A 361 10.75 20.49 -5.21
CA GLY A 361 11.32 20.82 -6.53
C GLY A 361 10.51 20.28 -7.71
N HIS A 362 9.68 19.24 -7.47
CA HIS A 362 8.88 18.57 -8.49
C HIS A 362 7.36 18.84 -8.37
N MET A 363 6.96 19.89 -7.65
CA MET A 363 5.55 20.23 -7.42
C MET A 363 4.71 20.25 -8.71
N HIS A 364 5.22 20.85 -9.80
CA HIS A 364 4.48 20.96 -11.06
C HIS A 364 4.20 19.59 -11.69
N LEU A 365 5.11 18.63 -11.57
CA LEU A 365 4.91 17.26 -12.05
C LEU A 365 3.81 16.57 -11.24
N LEU A 366 3.89 16.62 -9.90
CA LEU A 366 2.87 16.03 -9.02
C LEU A 366 1.47 16.59 -9.29
N VAL A 367 1.35 17.92 -9.38
CA VAL A 367 0.08 18.59 -9.69
C VAL A 367 -0.45 18.16 -11.05
N SER A 368 0.42 18.07 -12.07
CA SER A 368 0.01 17.63 -13.41
C SER A 368 -0.51 16.19 -13.41
N LEU A 369 0.14 15.28 -12.67
CA LEU A 369 -0.29 13.89 -12.52
C LEU A 369 -1.66 13.79 -11.84
N PHE A 370 -1.90 14.56 -10.77
CA PHE A 370 -3.22 14.58 -10.13
C PHE A 370 -4.31 15.15 -11.03
N LEU A 371 -4.01 16.22 -11.79
CA LEU A 371 -4.98 16.80 -12.74
C LEU A 371 -5.39 15.79 -13.82
N LEU A 372 -4.45 14.96 -14.27
CA LEU A 372 -4.73 13.88 -15.23
C LEU A 372 -5.61 12.75 -14.65
N MET A 373 -5.66 12.61 -13.34
CA MET A 373 -6.43 11.58 -12.64
C MET A 373 -7.85 12.01 -12.24
N ILE A 374 -8.18 13.30 -12.34
CA ILE A 374 -9.54 13.81 -12.07
C ILE A 374 -10.62 13.02 -12.86
N PRO A 375 -10.45 12.73 -14.17
CA PRO A 375 -11.47 12.00 -14.93
C PRO A 375 -11.68 10.55 -14.48
N ALA A 376 -10.78 9.97 -13.67
CA ALA A 376 -10.95 8.63 -13.11
C ALA A 376 -12.05 8.59 -12.03
N ASP A 377 -12.53 9.76 -11.58
CA ASP A 377 -13.63 9.93 -10.63
C ASP A 377 -13.43 9.09 -9.36
N MET A 378 -12.23 9.17 -8.79
CA MET A 378 -11.96 8.57 -7.49
C MET A 378 -12.63 9.41 -6.39
N PRO A 379 -13.17 8.80 -5.32
CA PRO A 379 -13.98 9.51 -4.32
C PRO A 379 -13.35 10.76 -3.72
N GLU A 380 -12.02 10.80 -3.61
CA GLU A 380 -11.26 11.89 -2.98
C GLU A 380 -10.53 12.79 -3.98
N LEU A 381 -10.65 12.52 -5.28
CA LEU A 381 -10.04 13.30 -6.35
C LEU A 381 -11.05 13.43 -7.50
N GLN A 382 -11.97 14.38 -7.36
CA GLN A 382 -13.02 14.65 -8.34
C GLN A 382 -12.90 16.04 -8.97
N ARG A 383 -12.21 16.96 -8.30
CA ARG A 383 -12.09 18.36 -8.72
C ARG A 383 -10.67 18.87 -8.54
N ALA A 384 -10.32 19.88 -9.31
CA ALA A 384 -9.01 20.53 -9.19
C ALA A 384 -8.75 21.08 -7.79
N GLN A 385 -9.80 21.47 -7.05
CA GLN A 385 -9.69 21.95 -5.68
C GLN A 385 -9.20 20.90 -4.69
N ASP A 386 -9.42 19.61 -4.97
CA ASP A 386 -8.97 18.52 -4.08
C ASP A 386 -7.42 18.44 -4.06
N ILE A 387 -6.78 18.89 -5.14
CA ILE A 387 -5.31 18.96 -5.30
C ILE A 387 -4.70 20.10 -4.47
N ASN A 388 -5.51 21.08 -4.01
CA ASN A 388 -5.02 22.23 -3.25
C ASN A 388 -4.27 21.81 -1.98
N TYR A 389 -4.62 20.66 -1.39
CA TYR A 389 -3.88 20.12 -0.25
C TYR A 389 -2.40 19.93 -0.58
N VAL A 390 -2.10 19.25 -1.70
CA VAL A 390 -0.73 18.94 -2.13
C VAL A 390 0.04 20.22 -2.44
N VAL A 391 -0.62 21.19 -3.10
CA VAL A 391 0.00 22.49 -3.39
C VAL A 391 0.33 23.24 -2.10
N ALA A 392 -0.59 23.24 -1.13
CA ALA A 392 -0.39 23.89 0.16
C ALA A 392 0.69 23.20 1.00
N SER A 393 0.73 21.86 1.02
CA SER A 393 1.71 21.07 1.78
C SER A 393 3.14 21.20 1.25
N LEU A 394 3.31 21.61 0.00
CA LEU A 394 4.62 21.85 -0.62
C LEU A 394 5.15 23.28 -0.46
N TYR A 395 4.38 24.20 0.11
CA TYR A 395 4.79 25.59 0.38
C TYR A 395 5.53 26.26 -0.82
N PRO A 396 4.83 26.56 -1.93
CA PRO A 396 5.46 26.96 -3.20
C PRO A 396 6.35 28.21 -3.12
N LYS A 397 6.08 29.10 -2.15
CA LYS A 397 6.80 30.37 -1.97
C LYS A 397 7.92 30.30 -0.92
N MET A 398 8.09 29.17 -0.25
CA MET A 398 9.05 29.02 0.85
C MET A 398 10.44 28.69 0.31
N THR A 399 11.50 29.20 0.95
CA THR A 399 12.88 28.89 0.54
C THR A 399 13.26 27.45 0.96
N PRO A 400 14.25 26.80 0.32
CA PRO A 400 14.69 25.48 0.75
C PRO A 400 15.18 25.41 2.22
N PRO A 401 15.95 26.39 2.75
CA PRO A 401 16.30 26.41 4.18
C PRO A 401 15.09 26.51 5.11
N ASP A 402 14.12 27.37 4.79
CA ASP A 402 12.92 27.52 5.62
C ASP A 402 12.07 26.24 5.62
N ALA A 403 11.92 25.60 4.46
CA ALA A 403 11.19 24.35 4.33
C ALA A 403 11.88 23.18 5.05
N PHE A 404 13.22 23.17 5.08
CA PHE A 404 13.99 22.22 5.86
C PHE A 404 13.70 22.40 7.37
N SER A 405 13.75 23.65 7.86
CA SER A 405 13.47 23.99 9.26
C SER A 405 12.02 23.63 9.63
N LEU A 406 11.05 23.97 8.78
CA LEU A 406 9.64 23.62 8.95
C LEU A 406 9.47 22.11 9.16
N PHE A 407 10.12 21.27 8.34
CA PHE A 407 9.96 19.83 8.48
C PHE A 407 10.54 19.33 9.82
N GLY A 408 11.63 19.93 10.29
CA GLY A 408 12.15 19.69 11.65
C GLY A 408 11.14 20.06 12.75
N GLU A 409 10.42 21.17 12.60
CA GLU A 409 9.33 21.56 13.52
C GLU A 409 8.17 20.56 13.49
N LEU A 410 7.79 20.05 12.31
CA LEU A 410 6.75 19.02 12.18
C LEU A 410 7.15 17.71 12.88
N ILE A 411 8.41 17.28 12.75
CA ILE A 411 8.94 16.12 13.47
C ILE A 411 8.83 16.33 14.98
N ASN A 412 9.26 17.50 15.48
CA ASN A 412 9.17 17.84 16.89
C ASN A 412 7.71 17.88 17.37
N LYS A 413 6.79 18.39 16.56
CA LYS A 413 5.36 18.38 16.86
C LYS A 413 4.82 16.96 17.01
N CYS A 414 5.16 16.05 16.09
CA CYS A 414 4.73 14.64 16.17
C CYS A 414 5.29 13.93 17.41
N LEU A 415 6.54 14.18 17.79
CA LEU A 415 7.16 13.59 18.99
C LEU A 415 6.43 13.97 20.29
N HIS A 416 5.90 15.18 20.37
CA HIS A 416 5.20 15.67 21.55
C HIS A 416 3.69 15.37 21.52
N ASP A 417 3.17 14.88 20.39
CA ASP A 417 1.76 14.50 20.27
C ASP A 417 1.51 13.10 20.83
N LYS A 418 1.10 13.05 22.10
CA LYS A 418 0.73 11.81 22.78
C LYS A 418 -0.59 11.21 22.29
N TRP A 419 -1.39 11.96 21.52
CA TRP A 419 -2.68 11.48 21.02
C TRP A 419 -2.50 10.26 20.13
N LYS A 420 -1.39 10.16 19.38
CA LYS A 420 -1.22 9.05 18.43
C LYS A 420 -1.06 7.70 19.12
N SER A 421 -0.31 7.64 20.22
CA SER A 421 -0.23 6.44 21.05
C SER A 421 -1.58 6.07 21.68
N VAL A 422 -2.40 7.06 22.02
CA VAL A 422 -3.77 6.86 22.57
C VAL A 422 -4.72 6.34 21.50
N ASP A 423 -4.72 6.93 20.30
CA ASP A 423 -5.49 6.50 19.14
C ASP A 423 -5.18 5.04 18.79
N ASP A 424 -3.90 4.64 18.82
CA ASP A 424 -3.50 3.25 18.62
C ASP A 424 -4.05 2.29 19.67
N VAL A 425 -4.11 2.69 20.95
CA VAL A 425 -4.75 1.89 22.01
C VAL A 425 -6.25 1.73 21.75
N LEU A 426 -6.92 2.82 21.37
CA LEU A 426 -8.35 2.83 21.09
C LEU A 426 -8.69 1.92 19.90
N HIS A 427 -7.89 1.95 18.81
CA HIS A 427 -8.06 1.04 17.67
C HIS A 427 -7.77 -0.41 18.06
N ALA A 428 -6.67 -0.67 18.78
CA ALA A 428 -6.35 -2.00 19.24
C ALA A 428 -7.47 -2.60 20.09
N TRP A 429 -8.09 -1.81 20.97
CA TRP A 429 -9.23 -2.24 21.79
C TRP A 429 -10.48 -2.53 20.95
N LYS A 430 -10.83 -1.64 20.02
CA LYS A 430 -12.01 -1.78 19.15
C LYS A 430 -11.97 -3.04 18.28
N HIS A 431 -10.79 -3.39 17.77
CA HIS A 431 -10.58 -4.57 16.92
C HIS A 431 -10.33 -5.87 17.72
N SER A 432 -10.33 -5.81 19.05
CA SER A 432 -10.13 -6.97 19.93
C SER A 432 -11.43 -7.50 20.55
N LYS A 433 -12.54 -6.80 20.32
CA LYS A 433 -13.92 -7.26 20.52
C LYS A 433 -14.44 -7.83 19.21
#